data_AF-A0A318D7A6-F1
#
_entry.id   AF-A0A318D7A6-F1
#
_cell.length_a   1.000
_cell.length_b   1.000
_cell.length_c   1.000
_cell.angle_alpha   90.00
_cell.angle_beta   90.00
_cell.angle_gamma   90.00
#
_symmetry.space_group_name_H-M   'P 1'
#
loop_
_entity.id
_entity.type
_entity.pdbx_description
1 polymer ?
#
loop_
_entity_poly.entity_id
_entity_poly.type
_entity_poly.pdbx_seq_one_letter_code
_entity_poly.pdbx_strand_id
1 'polypeptide(L)'
;MEALISLIIVVLLLVLPLKFAAQFIGAKNTGFFNCLFALIISALFQYGVEHFFPNLDNTYGWLVTVPVAAIAYMLVLGTSFIKGVLIAIVQVILAVLLTALVASLMAGV
;
A
#
# COMPACT_ATOMS: atom_id res chain seq x y z
N MET A 1 -6.18 -22.24 -13.33
CA MET A 1 -6.99 -22.10 -12.08
C MET A 1 -6.12 -21.66 -10.92
N GLU A 2 -4.93 -22.25 -10.72
CA GLU A 2 -4.06 -21.91 -9.58
C GLU A 2 -3.49 -20.48 -9.61
N ALA A 3 -3.05 -19.99 -10.77
CA ALA A 3 -2.53 -18.62 -10.92
C ALA A 3 -3.56 -17.51 -10.66
N LEU A 4 -4.84 -17.80 -10.89
CA LEU A 4 -5.94 -16.86 -10.68
C LEU A 4 -6.30 -16.75 -9.20
N ILE A 5 -6.27 -17.90 -8.50
CA ILE A 5 -6.50 -17.98 -7.06
C ILE A 5 -5.34 -17.31 -6.30
N SER A 6 -4.09 -17.55 -6.69
CA SER A 6 -2.93 -16.92 -6.04
C SER A 6 -2.93 -15.40 -6.21
N LEU A 7 -3.28 -14.89 -7.39
CA LEU A 7 -3.40 -13.45 -7.65
C LEU A 7 -4.47 -12.80 -6.76
N ILE A 8 -5.63 -13.43 -6.60
CA ILE A 8 -6.69 -12.93 -5.72
C ILE A 8 -6.21 -12.87 -4.26
N ILE A 9 -5.49 -13.91 -3.79
CA ILE A 9 -4.95 -13.95 -2.44
C ILE A 9 -3.95 -12.81 -2.21
N VAL A 10 -3.02 -12.60 -3.15
CA VAL A 10 -2.02 -11.52 -3.07
C VAL A 10 -2.68 -10.14 -3.03
N VAL A 11 -3.68 -9.92 -3.89
CA VAL A 11 -4.45 -8.66 -3.90
C VAL A 11 -5.15 -8.45 -2.56
N LEU A 12 -5.82 -9.46 -2.02
CA LEU A 12 -6.47 -9.37 -0.71
C LEU A 12 -5.46 -9.04 0.41
N LEU A 13 -4.29 -9.67 0.38
CA LEU A 13 -3.22 -9.49 1.38
C LEU A 13 -2.61 -8.09 1.33
N LEU A 14 -2.58 -7.45 0.15
CA LEU A 14 -2.15 -6.05 -0.02
C LEU A 14 -3.25 -5.04 0.35
N VAL A 15 -4.50 -5.32 0.00
CA VAL A 15 -5.62 -4.38 0.19
C VAL A 15 -6.08 -4.34 1.64
N LEU A 16 -6.04 -5.48 2.34
CA LEU A 16 -6.42 -5.59 3.76
C LEU A 16 -5.68 -4.61 4.68
N PRO A 17 -4.33 -4.61 4.74
CA PRO A 17 -3.59 -3.71 5.63
C PRO A 17 -3.85 -2.24 5.28
N LEU A 18 -4.01 -1.92 3.99
CA LEU A 18 -4.34 -0.56 3.56
C LEU A 18 -5.73 -0.13 4.02
N LYS A 19 -6.71 -1.02 3.88
CA LYS A 19 -8.07 -0.79 4.38
C LYS A 19 -8.06 -0.57 5.90
N PHE A 20 -7.34 -1.40 6.65
CA PHE A 20 -7.23 -1.24 8.11
C PHE A 20 -6.55 0.10 8.47
N ALA A 21 -5.46 0.46 7.80
CA ALA A 21 -4.78 1.74 8.00
C ALA A 21 -5.71 2.93 7.71
N ALA A 22 -6.46 2.87 6.60
CA ALA A 22 -7.41 3.91 6.19
C ALA A 22 -8.59 4.04 7.15
N GLN A 23 -9.13 2.93 7.65
CA GLN A 23 -10.19 2.93 8.67
C GLN A 23 -9.69 3.49 10.00
N PHE A 24 -8.48 3.12 10.41
CA PHE A 24 -7.87 3.58 11.66
C PHE A 24 -7.64 5.10 11.67
N ILE A 25 -7.25 5.69 10.53
CA ILE A 25 -6.99 7.14 10.40
C ILE A 25 -8.26 7.95 10.09
N GLY A 26 -9.41 7.27 9.91
CA GLY A 26 -10.68 7.93 9.65
C GLY A 26 -10.73 8.56 8.26
N ALA A 27 -10.34 7.79 7.23
CA ALA A 27 -10.52 8.18 5.84
C ALA A 27 -12.01 8.24 5.48
N LYS A 28 -12.40 9.19 4.62
CA LYS A 28 -13.80 9.38 4.20
C LYS A 28 -14.31 8.20 3.38
N ASN A 29 -13.47 7.65 2.50
CA ASN A 29 -13.80 6.52 1.65
C ASN A 29 -12.91 5.31 1.94
N THR A 30 -13.36 4.42 2.83
CA THR A 30 -12.66 3.19 3.26
C THR A 30 -13.20 1.91 2.60
N GLY A 31 -14.01 2.06 1.55
CA GLY A 31 -14.56 0.93 0.80
C GLY A 31 -13.46 0.05 0.21
N PHE A 32 -13.72 -1.26 0.10
CA PHE A 32 -12.78 -2.23 -0.47
C PHE A 32 -12.31 -1.82 -1.88
N PHE A 33 -13.25 -1.43 -2.75
CA PHE A 33 -12.94 -0.95 -4.09
C PHE A 33 -12.15 0.36 -4.12
N ASN A 34 -12.42 1.29 -3.19
CA ASN A 34 -11.65 2.53 -3.09
C ASN A 34 -10.20 2.24 -2.64
N CYS A 35 -9.98 1.31 -1.71
CA CYS A 35 -8.63 0.92 -1.31
C CYS A 35 -7.89 0.19 -2.44
N LEU A 36 -8.59 -0.68 -3.18
CA LEU A 36 -8.04 -1.34 -4.36
C LEU A 36 -7.63 -0.32 -5.43
N PHE A 37 -8.50 0.64 -5.71
CA PHE A 37 -8.21 1.72 -6.65
C PHE A 37 -7.07 2.60 -6.16
N ALA A 38 -6.99 2.87 -4.86
CA ALA A 38 -5.91 3.65 -4.26
C ALA A 38 -4.56 2.93 -4.40
N LEU A 39 -4.54 1.61 -4.21
CA LEU A 39 -3.35 0.79 -4.47
C LEU A 39 -2.93 0.85 -5.93
N ILE A 40 -3.86 0.62 -6.85
CA ILE A 40 -3.59 0.65 -8.30
C ILE A 40 -3.03 2.01 -8.71
N ILE A 41 -3.66 3.11 -8.28
CA ILE A 41 -3.19 4.46 -8.56
C ILE A 41 -1.80 4.67 -7.95
N SER A 42 -1.60 4.28 -6.69
CA SER A 42 -0.28 4.41 -6.05
C SER A 42 0.81 3.62 -6.76
N ALA A 43 0.50 2.43 -7.28
CA ALA A 43 1.43 1.60 -8.04
C ALA A 43 1.75 2.23 -9.39
N LEU A 44 0.74 2.80 -10.06
CA LEU A 44 0.92 3.54 -11.32
C LEU A 44 1.82 4.77 -11.12
N PHE A 45 1.60 5.53 -10.05
CA PHE A 45 2.44 6.67 -9.70
C PHE A 45 3.87 6.25 -9.34
N GLN A 46 4.04 5.16 -8.57
CA GLN A 46 5.36 4.62 -8.24
C GLN A 46 6.09 4.17 -9.51
N TYR A 47 5.41 3.44 -10.41
CA TYR A 47 5.97 3.01 -11.68
C TYR A 47 6.39 4.20 -12.56
N GLY A 48 5.58 5.26 -12.60
CA GLY A 48 5.93 6.49 -13.30
C GLY A 48 7.19 7.14 -12.71
N VAL A 49 7.26 7.27 -11.38
CA VAL A 49 8.44 7.84 -10.71
C VAL A 49 9.69 7.00 -10.98
N GLU A 50 9.59 5.69 -10.95
CA GLU A 50 10.70 4.76 -11.22
C GLU A 50 11.16 4.84 -12.69
N HIS A 51 10.22 4.99 -13.62
CA HIS A 51 10.52 5.16 -15.05
C HIS A 51 11.20 6.50 -15.37
N PHE A 52 10.77 7.59 -14.74
CA PHE A 52 11.37 8.92 -14.94
C PHE A 52 12.67 9.11 -14.15
N PHE A 53 12.86 8.39 -13.04
CA PHE A 53 14.04 8.50 -12.17
C PHE A 53 14.66 7.13 -11.85
N PRO A 54 15.25 6.45 -12.86
CA PRO A 54 15.77 5.07 -12.72
C PRO A 54 17.00 4.92 -11.81
N ASN A 55 17.49 6.00 -11.17
CA ASN A 55 18.68 5.99 -10.30
C ASN A 55 18.37 6.29 -8.81
N LEU A 56 17.10 6.29 -8.39
CA LEU A 56 16.71 6.55 -6.99
C LEU A 56 16.97 5.36 -6.02
N ASP A 57 17.62 4.31 -6.50
CA ASP A 57 17.57 2.96 -5.93
C ASP A 57 18.12 2.81 -4.50
N ASN A 58 19.21 3.48 -4.09
CA ASN A 58 20.01 2.89 -3.01
C ASN A 58 19.82 3.43 -1.58
N THR A 59 19.13 4.56 -1.35
CA THR A 59 18.96 5.06 0.04
C THR A 59 17.77 6.00 0.22
N TYR A 60 17.40 6.78 -0.81
CA TYR A 60 16.36 7.81 -0.72
C TYR A 60 15.04 7.44 -1.40
N GLY A 61 14.94 6.27 -2.04
CA GLY A 61 13.72 5.81 -2.71
C GLY A 61 12.49 5.83 -1.79
N TRP A 62 12.65 5.39 -0.53
CA TRP A 62 11.57 5.41 0.46
C TRP A 62 11.02 6.81 0.78
N LEU A 63 11.88 7.84 0.72
CA LEU A 63 11.51 9.23 0.97
C LEU A 63 10.64 9.82 -0.14
N VAL A 64 10.72 9.27 -1.35
CA VAL A 64 9.92 9.69 -2.51
C VAL A 64 8.67 8.82 -2.66
N THR A 65 8.78 7.50 -2.43
CA THR A 65 7.65 6.58 -2.60
C THR A 65 6.55 6.81 -1.57
N VAL A 66 6.88 7.13 -0.31
CA VAL A 66 5.90 7.42 0.74
C VAL A 66 5.01 8.63 0.42
N PRO A 67 5.54 9.83 0.10
CA PRO A 67 4.70 10.97 -0.25
C PRO A 67 3.96 10.77 -1.57
N VAL A 68 4.55 10.07 -2.55
CA VAL A 68 3.86 9.75 -3.82
C VAL A 68 2.65 8.84 -3.56
N ALA A 69 2.81 7.81 -2.73
CA ALA A 69 1.71 6.96 -2.28
C ALA A 69 0.67 7.77 -1.49
N ALA A 70 1.10 8.70 -0.63
CA ALA A 70 0.19 9.56 0.11
C ALA A 70 -0.67 10.45 -0.78
N ILE A 71 -0.12 10.99 -1.89
CA ILE A 71 -0.88 11.75 -2.88
C ILE A 71 -1.92 10.85 -3.57
N ALA A 72 -1.52 9.65 -3.99
CA ALA A 72 -2.44 8.68 -4.57
C ALA A 72 -3.59 8.33 -3.61
N TYR A 73 -3.27 8.10 -2.33
CA TYR A 73 -4.26 7.81 -1.29
C TYR A 73 -5.15 9.00 -0.99
N MET A 74 -4.61 10.22 -1.00
CA MET A 74 -5.37 11.45 -0.83
C MET A 74 -6.42 11.60 -1.93
N LEU A 75 -6.01 11.41 -3.18
CA LEU A 75 -6.87 11.54 -4.37
C LEU A 75 -8.01 10.51 -4.36
N VAL A 76 -7.73 9.26 -3.97
CA VAL A 76 -8.70 8.17 -4.07
C VAL A 76 -9.56 8.01 -2.81
N LEU A 77 -8.96 8.08 -1.61
CA LEU A 77 -9.70 7.93 -0.36
C LEU A 77 -10.39 9.24 0.08
N GLY A 78 -10.12 10.35 -0.60
CA GLY A 78 -10.72 11.66 -0.30
C GLY A 78 -10.34 12.15 1.09
N THR A 79 -9.07 12.02 1.45
CA THR A 79 -8.52 12.41 2.76
C THR A 79 -7.60 13.62 2.64
N SER A 80 -7.10 14.14 3.75
CA SER A 80 -6.08 15.19 3.73
C SER A 80 -4.69 14.59 3.50
N PHE A 81 -3.76 15.32 2.89
CA PHE A 81 -2.38 14.87 2.64
C PHE A 81 -1.71 14.26 3.88
N ILE A 82 -1.83 14.92 5.04
CA ILE A 82 -1.29 14.43 6.33
C ILE A 82 -1.86 13.05 6.69
N LYS A 83 -3.16 12.85 6.46
CA LYS A 83 -3.82 11.56 6.69
C LYS A 83 -3.35 10.51 5.67
N GLY A 84 -3.15 10.89 4.41
CA GLY A 84 -2.58 10.01 3.38
C GLY A 84 -1.18 9.50 3.73
N VAL A 85 -0.32 10.39 4.26
CA VAL A 85 1.03 10.02 4.74
C VAL A 85 0.93 9.07 5.93
N LEU A 86 0.07 9.36 6.90
CA LEU A 86 -0.15 8.46 8.04
C LEU A 86 -0.65 7.09 7.58
N ILE A 87 -1.54 7.02 6.57
CA ILE A 87 -2.06 5.76 6.03
C ILE A 87 -0.93 4.96 5.41
N ALA A 88 -0.05 5.60 4.62
CA ALA A 88 1.11 4.95 4.04
C ALA A 88 2.07 4.39 5.12
N ILE A 89 2.34 5.16 6.18
CA ILE A 89 3.20 4.72 7.28
C ILE A 89 2.58 3.53 8.02
N VAL A 90 1.30 3.63 8.41
CA VAL A 90 0.59 2.56 9.12
C VAL A 90 0.46 1.32 8.24
N GLN A 91 0.24 1.48 6.93
CA GLN A 91 0.21 0.39 5.97
C GLN A 91 1.56 -0.34 5.92
N VAL A 92 2.69 0.36 5.88
CA VAL A 92 4.03 -0.27 5.90
C VAL A 92 4.23 -1.06 7.19
N ILE A 93 3.88 -0.50 8.34
CA ILE A 93 3.97 -1.18 9.63
C ILE A 93 3.10 -2.44 9.65
N LEU A 94 1.85 -2.33 9.20
CA LEU A 94 0.92 -3.47 9.13
C LEU A 94 1.40 -4.53 8.13
N ALA A 95 1.93 -4.13 6.98
CA ALA A 95 2.48 -5.04 5.99
C ALA A 95 3.69 -5.81 6.54
N VAL A 96 4.62 -5.13 7.21
CA VAL A 96 5.79 -5.76 7.84
C VAL A 96 5.35 -6.76 8.92
N LEU A 97 4.40 -6.39 9.78
CA LEU A 97 3.83 -7.29 10.79
C LEU A 97 3.16 -8.52 10.15
N LEU A 98 2.38 -8.32 9.08
CA LEU A 98 1.74 -9.41 8.34
C LEU A 98 2.79 -10.33 7.71
N THR A 99 3.81 -9.78 7.06
CA THR A 99 4.88 -10.58 6.46
C THR A 99 5.69 -11.33 7.52
N ALA A 100 5.95 -10.73 8.68
CA ALA A 100 6.65 -11.39 9.77
C ALA A 100 5.80 -12.52 10.40
N LEU A 101 4.48 -12.31 10.53
CA LEU A 101 3.55 -13.34 10.99
C LEU A 101 3.44 -14.49 10.00
N VAL A 102 3.34 -14.21 8.71
CA VAL A 102 3.30 -15.24 7.65
C VAL A 102 4.62 -16.00 7.60
N ALA A 103 5.75 -15.29 7.68
CA ALA A 103 7.08 -15.91 7.68
C ALA A 103 7.30 -16.81 8.90
N SER A 104 6.86 -16.39 10.10
CA SER A 104 6.96 -17.24 11.30
C SER A 104 6.03 -18.45 11.25
N LEU A 105 4.83 -18.31 10.66
CA LEU A 105 3.92 -19.43 10.42
C LEU A 105 4.51 -20.45 9.44
N MET A 106 5.19 -19.98 8.39
CA MET A 106 5.85 -20.84 7.41
C MET A 106 7.15 -21.46 7.92
N ALA A 107 7.89 -20.77 8.81
CA ALA A 107 9.10 -21.30 9.44
C ALA A 107 8.81 -22.34 10.54
N GLY A 108 7.56 -22.43 11.00
CA GLY A 108 7.08 -23.43 11.96
C GLY A 108 6.46 -24.68 11.32
N VAL A 109 6.45 -24.79 10.00
CA VAL A 109 6.03 -25.97 9.20
C VAL A 109 7.27 -26.64 8.61
#